data_AF-A0A930WXL1-F1
#
_entry.id   AF-A0A930WXL1-F1
#
_cell.length_a   1.000
_cell.length_b   1.000
_cell.length_c   1.000
_cell.angle_alpha   90.00
_cell.angle_beta   90.00
_cell.angle_gamma   90.00
#
_symmetry.space_group_name_H-M   'P 1'
#
loop_
_entity.id
_entity.type
_entity.pdbx_description
1 polymer ?
#
loop_
_entity_poly.entity_id
_entity_poly.type
_entity_poly.pdbx_seq_one_letter_code
_entity_poly.pdbx_strand_id
1 'polypeptide(L)'
;MQSYIDELDTGILPFVDYEGYDDRYPTLSVQSFPAEFYDEIRHASRMLFQIFYKATKVFQQAPDEFALNMDMPENLIPYLHRGNPLGLPTWLSRFDFVLDTQGRLRMVEINADTPCFLIESYYANEVGARYFDKEHPNEGARDELERFLKRVYERTSQENSKYNTVKSGEANPFVFACFHDYLEDLGTTKFLMNTMKSACPEADVRFLSFYDMVIDDEGILLPDGSHASNLYRLHPMELLIDETTATGEPLGEMFLDLYN
;
A
#
# COMPACT_ATOMS: atom_id res chain seq x y z
N MET A 1 -20.05 -19.84 -20.65
CA MET A 1 -18.84 -20.70 -20.69
C MET A 1 -18.11 -20.43 -19.39
N GLN A 2 -17.74 -21.46 -18.63
CA GLN A 2 -17.03 -21.29 -17.36
C GLN A 2 -15.58 -20.84 -17.66
N SER A 3 -15.07 -19.90 -16.88
CA SER A 3 -13.73 -19.31 -17.00
C SER A 3 -12.99 -19.37 -15.66
N TYR A 4 -11.70 -19.04 -15.63
CA TYR A 4 -10.94 -18.98 -14.38
C TYR A 4 -11.49 -17.93 -13.39
N ILE A 5 -12.21 -16.91 -13.87
CA ILE A 5 -12.89 -15.93 -13.02
C ILE A 5 -13.89 -16.62 -12.08
N ASP A 6 -14.50 -17.72 -12.53
CA ASP A 6 -15.42 -18.52 -11.71
C ASP A 6 -14.71 -19.33 -10.61
N GLU A 7 -13.37 -19.40 -10.63
CA GLU A 7 -12.56 -20.01 -9.57
C GLU A 7 -11.99 -19.00 -8.57
N LEU A 8 -12.19 -17.70 -8.80
CA LEU A 8 -11.76 -16.64 -7.88
C LEU A 8 -12.66 -16.60 -6.64
N ASP A 9 -12.04 -16.52 -5.47
CA ASP A 9 -12.71 -16.30 -4.20
C ASP A 9 -13.05 -14.81 -4.07
N THR A 10 -14.34 -14.49 -4.19
CA THR A 10 -14.84 -13.12 -4.05
C THR A 10 -14.72 -12.58 -2.62
N GLY A 11 -14.40 -13.43 -1.64
CA GLY A 11 -13.97 -12.98 -0.31
C GLY A 11 -12.55 -12.40 -0.29
N ILE A 12 -11.71 -12.74 -1.28
CA ILE A 12 -10.34 -12.23 -1.46
C ILE A 12 -10.31 -11.12 -2.51
N LEU A 13 -10.97 -11.30 -3.66
CA LEU A 13 -11.10 -10.31 -4.74
C LEU A 13 -12.59 -9.90 -4.90
N PRO A 14 -13.08 -8.93 -4.11
CA PRO A 14 -14.53 -8.64 -4.03
C PRO A 14 -15.11 -7.84 -5.20
N PHE A 15 -14.27 -7.45 -6.16
CA PHE A 15 -14.63 -6.58 -7.29
C PHE A 15 -14.54 -7.29 -8.64
N VAL A 16 -14.84 -8.60 -8.65
CA VAL A 16 -14.98 -9.40 -9.89
C VAL A 16 -16.18 -8.94 -10.72
N ASP A 17 -17.32 -8.74 -10.05
CA ASP A 17 -18.54 -8.22 -10.66
C ASP A 17 -18.71 -6.77 -10.20
N TYR A 18 -18.47 -5.81 -11.10
CA TYR A 18 -18.54 -4.39 -10.77
C TYR A 18 -19.82 -3.77 -11.31
N GLU A 19 -20.52 -2.99 -10.48
CA GLU A 19 -21.76 -2.34 -10.90
C GLU A 19 -21.51 -1.39 -12.09
N GLY A 20 -22.33 -1.49 -13.12
CA GLY A 20 -22.23 -0.65 -14.32
C GLY A 20 -21.29 -1.18 -15.41
N TYR A 21 -20.69 -2.35 -15.23
CA TYR A 21 -19.89 -3.02 -16.27
C TYR A 21 -20.57 -4.31 -16.74
N ASP A 22 -20.65 -4.48 -18.05
CA ASP A 22 -21.19 -5.70 -18.67
C ASP A 22 -20.21 -6.88 -18.58
N ASP A 23 -18.91 -6.57 -18.56
CA ASP A 23 -17.82 -7.54 -18.47
C ASP A 23 -17.35 -7.72 -17.02
N ARG A 24 -16.97 -8.96 -16.70
CA ARG A 24 -16.40 -9.32 -15.40
C ARG A 24 -14.90 -9.03 -15.38
N TYR A 25 -14.40 -8.63 -14.24
CA TYR A 25 -12.97 -8.46 -13.98
C TYR A 25 -12.38 -9.73 -13.35
N PRO A 26 -11.15 -10.16 -13.68
CA PRO A 26 -10.19 -9.59 -14.65
C PRO A 26 -10.39 -10.12 -16.09
N THR A 27 -9.53 -9.73 -17.03
CA THR A 27 -9.57 -10.20 -18.43
C THR A 27 -9.56 -11.72 -18.55
N LEU A 28 -10.28 -12.26 -19.55
CA LEU A 28 -10.33 -13.71 -19.83
C LEU A 28 -9.06 -14.26 -20.48
N SER A 29 -8.20 -13.40 -21.05
CA SER A 29 -7.00 -13.83 -21.76
C SER A 29 -5.76 -13.88 -20.86
N VAL A 30 -4.89 -14.87 -21.08
CA VAL A 30 -3.56 -14.91 -20.48
C VAL A 30 -2.50 -14.29 -21.40
N GLN A 31 -1.62 -13.48 -20.83
CA GLN A 31 -0.37 -13.06 -21.48
C GLN A 31 0.80 -13.74 -20.77
N SER A 32 1.61 -14.48 -21.53
CA SER A 32 2.76 -15.21 -21.00
C SER A 32 4.05 -14.73 -21.65
N PHE A 33 5.12 -14.72 -20.86
CA PHE A 33 6.47 -14.40 -21.31
C PHE A 33 7.43 -15.57 -21.04
N PRO A 34 8.59 -15.64 -21.72
CA PRO A 34 9.66 -16.57 -21.37
C PRO A 34 10.21 -16.33 -19.95
N ALA A 35 10.76 -17.36 -19.30
CA ALA A 35 11.30 -17.28 -17.94
C ALA A 35 12.32 -16.15 -17.75
N GLU A 36 13.19 -15.96 -18.74
CA GLU A 36 14.20 -14.89 -18.78
C GLU A 36 13.60 -13.48 -18.70
N PHE A 37 12.40 -13.26 -19.23
CA PHE A 37 11.71 -11.97 -19.13
C PHE A 37 11.22 -11.71 -17.71
N TYR A 38 10.68 -12.72 -17.04
CA TYR A 38 10.29 -12.61 -15.63
C TYR A 38 11.51 -12.37 -14.73
N ASP A 39 12.68 -12.94 -15.06
CA ASP A 39 13.92 -12.66 -14.35
C ASP A 39 14.42 -11.23 -14.60
N GLU A 40 14.35 -10.76 -15.85
CA GLU A 40 14.68 -9.39 -16.22
C GLU A 40 13.80 -8.38 -15.45
N ILE A 41 12.48 -8.52 -15.45
CA ILE A 41 11.58 -7.58 -14.77
C ILE A 41 11.78 -7.58 -13.25
N ARG A 42 12.03 -8.74 -12.63
CA ARG A 42 12.36 -8.81 -11.19
C ARG A 42 13.70 -8.14 -10.90
N HIS A 43 14.72 -8.39 -11.72
CA HIS A 43 16.02 -7.74 -11.58
C HIS A 43 15.92 -6.22 -11.75
N ALA A 44 15.27 -5.77 -12.83
CA ALA A 44 15.07 -4.36 -13.13
C ALA A 44 14.31 -3.66 -12.00
N SER A 45 13.22 -4.25 -11.51
CA SER A 45 12.44 -3.69 -10.39
C SER A 45 13.29 -3.50 -9.14
N ARG A 46 14.11 -4.48 -8.76
CA ARG A 46 15.03 -4.35 -7.61
C ARG A 46 16.04 -3.23 -7.81
N MET A 47 16.66 -3.16 -9.00
CA MET A 47 17.68 -2.15 -9.29
C MET A 47 17.09 -0.73 -9.36
N LEU A 48 15.93 -0.58 -9.98
CA LEU A 48 15.20 0.68 -10.06
C LEU A 48 14.76 1.15 -8.68
N PHE A 49 14.25 0.25 -7.83
CA PHE A 49 13.90 0.61 -6.45
C PHE A 49 15.12 1.13 -5.67
N GLN A 50 16.32 0.57 -5.87
CA GLN A 50 17.55 1.09 -5.27
C GLN A 50 17.94 2.48 -5.80
N ILE A 51 17.59 2.80 -7.04
CA ILE A 51 17.77 4.15 -7.60
C ILE A 51 16.79 5.12 -6.94
N PHE A 52 15.51 4.77 -6.84
CA PHE A 52 14.51 5.60 -6.15
C PHE A 52 14.85 5.78 -4.67
N TYR A 53 15.32 4.74 -3.99
CA TYR A 53 15.84 4.85 -2.62
C TYR A 53 16.90 5.95 -2.49
N LYS A 54 17.89 5.98 -3.39
CA LYS A 54 18.93 7.01 -3.39
C LYS A 54 18.38 8.39 -3.75
N ALA A 55 17.49 8.47 -4.74
CA ALA A 55 16.87 9.71 -5.15
C ALA A 55 16.06 10.34 -4.00
N THR A 56 15.21 9.55 -3.33
CA THR A 56 14.46 9.99 -2.14
C THR A 56 15.39 10.49 -1.04
N LYS A 57 16.53 9.83 -0.80
CA LYS A 57 17.51 10.32 0.20
C LYS A 57 18.10 11.68 -0.17
N VAL A 58 18.35 11.93 -1.45
CA VAL A 58 18.80 13.25 -1.91
C VAL A 58 17.69 14.30 -1.75
N PHE A 59 16.45 13.95 -2.12
CA PHE A 59 15.30 14.85 -1.98
C PHE A 59 15.03 15.21 -0.51
N GLN A 60 15.12 14.24 0.39
CA GLN A 60 15.00 14.45 1.85
C GLN A 60 16.05 15.42 2.41
N GLN A 61 17.19 15.58 1.73
CA GLN A 61 18.28 16.49 2.13
C GLN A 61 18.29 17.81 1.35
N ALA A 62 17.46 17.93 0.31
CA ALA A 62 17.34 19.15 -0.47
C ALA A 62 16.64 20.24 0.36
N PRO A 63 16.87 21.52 0.07
CA PRO A 63 16.10 22.61 0.69
C PRO A 63 14.65 22.58 0.22
N ASP A 64 13.73 23.10 1.03
CA ASP A 64 12.30 23.24 0.75
C ASP A 64 11.99 23.87 -0.63
N GLU A 65 12.83 24.82 -1.08
CA GLU A 65 12.74 25.45 -2.41
C GLU A 65 12.78 24.43 -3.55
N PHE A 66 13.49 23.30 -3.37
CA PHE A 66 13.50 22.23 -4.36
C PHE A 66 12.13 21.56 -4.47
N ALA A 67 11.44 21.30 -3.35
CA ALA A 67 10.10 20.73 -3.35
C ALA A 67 9.07 21.71 -3.94
N LEU A 68 9.18 23.01 -3.60
CA LEU A 68 8.35 24.07 -4.20
C LEU A 68 8.50 24.14 -5.72
N ASN A 69 9.73 24.05 -6.23
CA ASN A 69 10.00 24.05 -7.68
C ASN A 69 9.49 22.78 -8.40
N MET A 70 9.12 21.75 -7.65
CA MET A 70 8.49 20.51 -8.14
C MET A 70 6.96 20.53 -7.98
N ASP A 71 6.38 21.69 -7.69
CA ASP A 71 4.94 21.91 -7.46
C ASP A 71 4.37 21.06 -6.30
N MET A 72 5.18 20.76 -5.28
CA MET A 72 4.68 20.12 -4.06
C MET A 72 3.81 21.09 -3.25
N PRO A 73 2.70 20.62 -2.65
CA PRO A 73 1.88 21.44 -1.76
C PRO A 73 2.69 22.02 -0.60
N GLU A 74 2.56 23.31 -0.32
CA GLU A 74 3.37 24.00 0.70
C GLU A 74 3.19 23.39 2.09
N ASN A 75 1.96 23.00 2.43
CA ASN A 75 1.59 22.32 3.67
C ASN A 75 2.19 20.91 3.79
N LEU A 76 2.60 20.26 2.69
CA LEU A 76 3.24 18.94 2.73
C LEU A 76 4.75 19.01 3.02
N ILE A 77 5.40 20.12 2.67
CA ILE A 77 6.87 20.29 2.73
C ILE A 77 7.47 19.99 4.11
N PRO A 78 6.89 20.43 5.25
CA PRO A 78 7.44 20.16 6.58
C PRO A 78 7.63 18.66 6.88
N TYR A 79 6.92 17.80 6.16
CA TYR A 79 6.89 16.36 6.35
C TYR A 79 7.88 15.60 5.45
N LEU A 80 8.39 16.22 4.37
CA LEU A 80 9.17 15.55 3.33
C LEU A 80 10.59 15.15 3.77
N HIS A 81 11.13 15.77 4.83
CA HIS A 81 12.50 15.54 5.30
C HIS A 81 12.63 14.37 6.30
N ARG A 82 11.50 13.79 6.74
CA ARG A 82 11.48 12.70 7.72
C ARG A 82 11.61 11.33 7.06
N GLY A 83 12.10 10.36 7.82
CA GLY A 83 12.19 8.96 7.40
C GLY A 83 11.27 8.09 8.25
N ASN A 84 10.70 7.05 7.64
CA ASN A 84 9.88 6.08 8.36
C ASN A 84 10.73 5.01 9.10
N PRO A 85 10.14 4.22 10.01
CA PRO A 85 10.82 3.17 10.78
C PRO A 85 11.65 2.14 9.99
N LEU A 86 11.36 1.92 8.70
CA LEU A 86 12.14 1.03 7.85
C LEU A 86 13.26 1.74 7.09
N GLY A 87 13.28 3.08 7.08
CA GLY A 87 14.22 3.90 6.35
C GLY A 87 14.13 3.74 4.83
N LEU A 88 13.03 3.18 4.32
CA LEU A 88 12.73 2.96 2.90
C LEU A 88 11.97 4.17 2.32
N PRO A 89 12.02 4.45 1.00
CA PRO A 89 11.22 5.52 0.40
C PRO A 89 9.72 5.23 0.47
N THR A 90 9.35 3.96 0.39
CA THR A 90 7.98 3.44 0.50
C THR A 90 8.04 1.97 0.93
N TRP A 91 6.95 1.44 1.48
CA TRP A 91 6.85 0.06 1.96
C TRP A 91 6.29 -0.88 0.90
N LEU A 92 5.33 -0.42 0.09
CA LEU A 92 4.76 -1.14 -1.04
C LEU A 92 4.71 -0.18 -2.22
N SER A 93 5.01 -0.67 -3.42
CA SER A 93 4.95 0.15 -4.64
C SER A 93 4.73 -0.71 -5.88
N ARG A 94 4.22 -0.09 -6.95
CA ARG A 94 4.03 -0.72 -8.26
C ARG A 94 4.82 0.04 -9.32
N PHE A 95 5.73 -0.64 -10.00
CA PHE A 95 6.37 -0.08 -11.20
C PHE A 95 5.48 -0.32 -12.41
N ASP A 96 5.29 0.74 -13.19
CA ASP A 96 4.61 0.64 -14.48
C ASP A 96 5.67 0.59 -15.58
N PHE A 97 5.68 -0.53 -16.30
CA PHE A 97 6.59 -0.78 -17.41
C PHE A 97 5.82 -0.82 -18.72
N VAL A 98 6.46 -0.34 -19.78
CA VAL A 98 6.02 -0.56 -21.16
C VAL A 98 7.03 -1.46 -21.88
N LEU A 99 6.50 -2.34 -22.72
CA LEU A 99 7.29 -3.14 -23.64
C LEU A 99 7.27 -2.45 -25.00
N ASP A 100 8.43 -2.02 -25.49
CA ASP A 100 8.49 -1.38 -26.81
C ASP A 100 8.33 -2.39 -27.95
N THR A 101 8.22 -1.90 -29.19
CA THR A 101 8.03 -2.76 -30.39
C THR A 101 9.21 -3.69 -30.68
N GLN A 102 10.33 -3.53 -29.97
CA GLN A 102 11.51 -4.41 -30.05
C GLN A 102 11.57 -5.38 -28.87
N GLY A 103 10.55 -5.41 -28.01
CA GLY A 103 10.51 -6.29 -26.84
C GLY A 103 11.37 -5.80 -25.68
N ARG A 104 11.73 -4.50 -25.62
CA ARG A 104 12.57 -3.97 -24.53
C ARG A 104 11.72 -3.34 -23.44
N LEU A 105 12.07 -3.63 -22.20
CA LEU A 105 11.41 -3.10 -21.01
C LEU A 105 11.80 -1.64 -20.78
N ARG A 106 10.82 -0.76 -20.59
CA ARG A 106 11.01 0.66 -20.23
C ARG A 106 10.15 0.99 -19.01
N MET A 107 10.79 1.44 -17.94
CA MET A 107 10.06 1.95 -16.77
C MET A 107 9.50 3.33 -17.08
N VAL A 108 8.22 3.53 -16.80
CA VAL A 108 7.51 4.80 -16.97
C VAL A 108 7.44 5.53 -15.64
N GLU A 109 6.93 4.84 -14.61
CA GLU A 109 6.76 5.43 -13.28
C GLU A 109 6.81 4.38 -12.16
N ILE A 110 6.85 4.90 -10.93
CA ILE A 110 6.62 4.14 -9.71
C ILE A 110 5.42 4.72 -8.97
N ASN A 111 4.38 3.91 -8.80
CA ASN A 111 3.26 4.20 -7.92
C ASN A 111 3.68 3.84 -6.49
N ALA A 112 4.20 4.82 -5.75
CA ALA A 112 4.84 4.62 -4.46
C ALA A 112 3.97 4.95 -3.25
N ASP A 113 2.85 5.65 -3.45
CA ASP A 113 1.99 6.16 -2.37
C ASP A 113 0.78 5.26 -2.13
N THR A 114 0.00 4.98 -3.18
CA THR A 114 -1.20 4.12 -3.12
C THR A 114 -1.19 3.06 -4.24
N PRO A 115 -0.31 2.04 -4.18
CA PRO A 115 -0.23 1.01 -5.21
C PRO A 115 -1.44 0.06 -5.17
N CYS A 116 -2.16 -0.06 -6.29
CA CYS A 116 -3.20 -1.08 -6.52
C CYS A 116 -2.64 -2.32 -7.25
N PHE A 117 -3.50 -3.27 -7.64
CA PHE A 117 -3.17 -4.58 -8.24
C PHE A 117 -2.48 -5.59 -7.31
N LEU A 118 -2.61 -5.42 -5.99
CA LEU A 118 -1.98 -6.31 -5.02
C LEU A 118 -2.68 -7.69 -4.97
N ILE A 119 -4.00 -7.73 -4.93
CA ILE A 119 -4.74 -9.01 -4.89
C ILE A 119 -4.50 -9.79 -6.19
N GLU A 120 -4.46 -9.09 -7.31
CA GLU A 120 -4.21 -9.67 -8.62
C GLU A 120 -2.81 -10.29 -8.70
N SER A 121 -1.82 -9.57 -8.21
CA SER A 121 -0.42 -10.00 -8.20
C SER A 121 -0.18 -11.18 -7.25
N TYR A 122 -0.72 -11.12 -6.03
CA TYR A 122 -0.45 -12.10 -4.97
C TYR A 122 -1.45 -13.25 -4.88
N TYR A 123 -2.57 -13.19 -5.62
CA TYR A 123 -3.63 -14.22 -5.57
C TYR A 123 -4.20 -14.55 -6.95
N ALA A 124 -4.80 -13.58 -7.66
CA ALA A 124 -5.59 -13.91 -8.87
C ALA A 124 -4.75 -14.53 -9.99
N ASN A 125 -3.48 -14.09 -10.15
CA ASN A 125 -2.56 -14.65 -11.14
C ASN A 125 -2.19 -16.12 -10.87
N GLU A 126 -2.24 -16.60 -9.64
CA GLU A 126 -2.06 -18.02 -9.33
C GLU A 126 -3.23 -18.85 -9.85
N VAL A 127 -4.46 -18.39 -9.57
CA VAL A 127 -5.70 -19.03 -10.03
C VAL A 127 -5.73 -19.09 -11.55
N GLY A 128 -5.44 -17.97 -12.22
CA GLY A 128 -5.35 -17.88 -13.67
C GLY A 128 -4.26 -18.80 -14.25
N ALA A 129 -3.04 -18.76 -13.70
CA ALA A 129 -1.95 -19.61 -14.18
C ALA A 129 -2.31 -21.10 -14.11
N ARG A 130 -2.89 -21.56 -12.98
CA ARG A 130 -3.35 -22.94 -12.82
C ARG A 130 -4.42 -23.32 -13.85
N TYR A 131 -5.42 -22.47 -14.08
CA TYR A 131 -6.48 -22.73 -15.05
C TYR A 131 -5.94 -22.90 -16.48
N PHE A 132 -4.94 -22.11 -16.86
CA PHE A 132 -4.31 -22.16 -18.18
C PHE A 132 -3.12 -23.14 -18.30
N ASP A 133 -2.88 -23.98 -17.28
CA ASP A 133 -1.74 -24.91 -17.21
C ASP A 133 -0.39 -24.19 -17.43
N LYS A 134 -0.21 -23.08 -16.70
CA LYS A 134 1.00 -22.24 -16.69
C LYS A 134 1.64 -22.23 -15.31
N GLU A 135 2.94 -21.97 -15.30
CA GLU A 135 3.68 -21.67 -14.07
C GLU A 135 3.17 -20.37 -13.45
N HIS A 136 3.08 -20.32 -12.12
CA HIS A 136 2.66 -19.12 -11.42
C HIS A 136 3.77 -18.06 -11.47
N PRO A 137 3.55 -16.88 -12.08
CA PRO A 137 4.60 -15.88 -12.23
C PRO A 137 5.09 -15.27 -10.91
N ASN A 138 4.32 -15.40 -9.83
CA ASN A 138 4.63 -14.82 -8.51
C ASN A 138 4.74 -15.89 -7.41
N GLU A 139 5.11 -17.12 -7.78
CA GLU A 139 5.31 -18.21 -6.81
C GLU A 139 6.24 -17.77 -5.67
N GLY A 140 5.81 -18.00 -4.43
CA GLY A 140 6.52 -17.60 -3.20
C GLY A 140 6.40 -16.11 -2.82
N ALA A 141 5.86 -15.24 -3.68
CA ALA A 141 5.71 -13.81 -3.38
C ALA A 141 4.76 -13.57 -2.20
N ARG A 142 3.76 -14.45 -2.03
CA ARG A 142 2.83 -14.41 -0.89
C ARG A 142 3.56 -14.52 0.46
N ASP A 143 4.47 -15.49 0.58
CA ASP A 143 5.29 -15.68 1.80
C ASP A 143 6.27 -14.53 2.01
N GLU A 144 6.77 -13.91 0.93
CA GLU A 144 7.58 -12.69 1.02
C GLU A 144 6.77 -11.51 1.57
N LEU A 145 5.52 -11.33 1.12
CA LEU A 145 4.62 -10.29 1.62
C LEU A 145 4.30 -10.49 3.10
N GLU A 146 4.01 -11.72 3.53
CA GLU A 146 3.75 -12.03 4.95
C GLU A 146 4.95 -11.70 5.84
N ARG A 147 6.15 -12.13 5.44
CA ARG A 147 7.39 -11.79 6.16
C ARG A 147 7.65 -10.29 6.17
N PHE A 148 7.34 -9.60 5.08
CA PHE A 148 7.49 -8.15 4.99
C PHE A 148 6.52 -7.41 5.93
N LEU A 149 5.23 -7.72 5.91
CA LEU A 149 4.25 -7.08 6.78
C LEU A 149 4.52 -7.38 8.27
N LYS A 150 5.00 -8.58 8.59
CA LYS A 150 5.50 -8.88 9.93
C LYS A 150 6.64 -7.96 10.34
N ARG A 151 7.63 -7.79 9.46
CA ARG A 151 8.75 -6.86 9.71
C ARG A 151 8.27 -5.42 9.86
N VAL A 152 7.28 -4.97 9.08
CA VAL A 152 6.67 -3.64 9.23
C VAL A 152 6.12 -3.50 10.65
N TYR A 153 5.23 -4.42 11.07
CA TYR A 153 4.64 -4.41 12.40
C TYR A 153 5.68 -4.41 13.52
N GLU A 154 6.67 -5.31 13.47
CA GLU A 154 7.72 -5.40 14.50
C GLU A 154 8.53 -4.10 14.60
N ARG A 155 8.85 -3.48 13.46
CA ARG A 155 9.68 -2.27 13.42
C ARG A 155 8.93 -1.03 13.90
N THR A 156 7.68 -0.87 13.50
CA THR A 156 6.91 0.28 13.97
C THR A 156 6.57 0.14 15.46
N SER A 157 6.28 -1.08 15.93
CA SER A 157 6.09 -1.38 17.37
C SER A 157 7.33 -1.03 18.21
N GLN A 158 8.52 -1.34 17.70
CA GLN A 158 9.80 -1.00 18.35
C GLN A 158 10.02 0.52 18.44
N GLU A 159 9.76 1.26 17.36
CA GLU A 159 9.90 2.73 17.36
C GLU A 159 8.87 3.37 18.31
N ASN A 160 7.62 2.91 18.32
CA ASN A 160 6.58 3.42 19.23
C ASN A 160 6.96 3.24 20.71
N SER A 161 7.53 2.08 21.04
CA SER A 161 8.03 1.79 22.40
C SER A 161 9.20 2.70 22.81
N LYS A 162 10.04 3.10 21.85
CA LYS A 162 11.23 3.94 22.09
C LYS A 162 10.87 5.40 22.36
N TYR A 163 9.83 5.92 21.71
CA TYR A 163 9.38 7.30 21.90
C TYR A 163 8.28 7.45 22.96
N ASN A 164 8.00 6.41 23.76
CA ASN A 164 6.93 6.37 24.76
C ASN A 164 5.54 6.74 24.20
N THR A 165 5.30 6.58 22.89
CA THR A 165 3.97 6.77 22.30
C THR A 165 3.02 5.64 22.68
N VAL A 166 3.57 4.50 23.10
CA VAL A 166 2.82 3.39 23.73
C VAL A 166 3.61 2.95 24.98
N LYS A 167 2.99 2.94 26.17
CA LYS A 167 3.67 2.40 27.37
C LYS A 167 3.79 0.88 27.28
N SER A 168 4.80 0.33 27.94
CA SER A 168 4.97 -1.13 28.06
C SER A 168 3.70 -1.80 28.59
N GLY A 169 3.03 -2.58 27.73
CA GLY A 169 1.79 -3.29 28.05
C GLY A 169 0.49 -2.60 27.61
N GLU A 170 0.55 -1.40 27.03
CA GLU A 170 -0.58 -0.78 26.32
C GLU A 170 -0.77 -1.41 24.93
N ALA A 171 -1.99 -1.33 24.40
CA ALA A 171 -2.29 -1.78 23.05
C ALA A 171 -1.50 -0.95 22.03
N ASN A 172 -1.09 -1.57 20.93
CA ASN A 172 -0.40 -0.90 19.81
C ASN A 172 -1.20 -1.11 18.52
N PRO A 173 -2.40 -0.49 18.39
CA PRO A 173 -3.28 -0.79 17.27
C PRO A 173 -2.66 -0.36 15.94
N PHE A 174 -2.64 -1.28 14.98
CA PHE A 174 -2.28 -1.01 13.59
C PHE A 174 -3.56 -0.91 12.77
N VAL A 175 -3.88 0.30 12.33
CA VAL A 175 -5.10 0.57 11.56
C VAL A 175 -4.82 0.47 10.07
N PHE A 176 -5.72 -0.16 9.34
CA PHE A 176 -5.81 -0.13 7.89
C PHE A 176 -7.03 0.67 7.50
N ALA A 177 -6.86 1.71 6.68
CA ALA A 177 -7.94 2.63 6.31
C ALA A 177 -8.03 2.91 4.82
N CYS A 178 -9.27 3.02 4.35
CA CYS A 178 -9.67 3.48 3.02
C CYS A 178 -11.11 4.01 3.08
N PHE A 179 -11.61 4.58 1.98
CA PHE A 179 -13.05 4.76 1.79
C PHE A 179 -13.68 3.41 1.42
N HIS A 180 -14.68 2.97 2.18
CA HIS A 180 -15.17 1.59 2.09
C HIS A 180 -16.19 1.34 0.96
N ASP A 181 -16.70 2.40 0.34
CA ASP A 181 -17.61 2.34 -0.80
C ASP A 181 -16.89 2.05 -2.12
N TYR A 182 -15.59 2.34 -2.20
CA TYR A 182 -14.71 1.88 -3.27
C TYR A 182 -14.30 0.42 -3.03
N LEU A 183 -14.94 -0.52 -3.73
CA LEU A 183 -14.75 -1.96 -3.51
C LEU A 183 -13.32 -2.44 -3.75
N GLU A 184 -12.62 -1.88 -4.74
CA GLU A 184 -11.21 -2.18 -5.01
C GLU A 184 -10.31 -1.79 -3.84
N ASP A 185 -10.52 -0.59 -3.32
CA ASP A 185 -9.76 -0.05 -2.20
C ASP A 185 -10.02 -0.85 -0.92
N LEU A 186 -11.29 -1.14 -0.64
CA LEU A 186 -11.70 -1.96 0.51
C LEU A 186 -11.12 -3.37 0.41
N GLY A 187 -11.19 -3.98 -0.78
CA GLY A 187 -10.61 -5.30 -1.04
C GLY A 187 -9.11 -5.31 -0.78
N THR A 188 -8.38 -4.40 -1.41
CA THR A 188 -6.92 -4.28 -1.28
C THR A 188 -6.49 -4.02 0.16
N THR A 189 -7.17 -3.10 0.84
CA THR A 189 -6.91 -2.74 2.23
C THR A 189 -7.16 -3.94 3.16
N LYS A 190 -8.27 -4.65 3.00
CA LYS A 190 -8.58 -5.86 3.78
C LYS A 190 -7.63 -7.01 3.46
N PHE A 191 -7.19 -7.16 2.21
CA PHE A 191 -6.22 -8.18 1.82
C PHE A 191 -4.90 -8.01 2.59
N LEU A 192 -4.34 -6.80 2.61
CA LEU A 192 -3.13 -6.51 3.38
C LEU A 192 -3.35 -6.64 4.89
N MET A 193 -4.48 -6.14 5.40
CA MET A 193 -4.85 -6.27 6.81
C MET A 193 -4.89 -7.74 7.25
N ASN A 194 -5.59 -8.59 6.51
CA ASN A 194 -5.72 -10.02 6.80
C ASN A 194 -4.38 -10.73 6.68
N THR A 195 -3.54 -10.32 5.72
CA THR A 195 -2.17 -10.83 5.59
C THR A 195 -1.33 -10.53 6.83
N MET A 196 -1.38 -9.29 7.33
CA MET A 196 -0.68 -8.92 8.55
C MET A 196 -1.21 -9.70 9.76
N LYS A 197 -2.54 -9.87 9.89
CA LYS A 197 -3.16 -10.69 10.95
C LYS A 197 -2.69 -12.14 10.92
N SER A 198 -2.60 -12.74 9.74
CA SER A 198 -2.08 -14.10 9.58
C SER A 198 -0.60 -14.19 9.95
N ALA A 199 0.20 -13.21 9.55
CA ALA A 199 1.64 -13.19 9.81
C ALA A 199 1.98 -12.86 11.29
N CYS A 200 1.13 -12.09 11.97
CA CYS A 200 1.27 -11.66 13.37
C CYS A 200 -0.06 -11.85 14.13
N PRO A 201 -0.41 -13.08 14.55
CA PRO A 201 -1.68 -13.34 15.24
C PRO A 201 -1.86 -12.58 16.56
N GLU A 202 -0.75 -12.13 17.16
CA GLU A 202 -0.72 -11.31 18.38
C GLU A 202 -0.95 -9.81 18.13
N ALA A 203 -0.89 -9.35 16.87
CA ALA A 203 -1.02 -7.95 16.53
C ALA A 203 -2.48 -7.48 16.65
N ASP A 204 -2.69 -6.33 17.29
CA ASP A 204 -3.97 -5.63 17.29
C ASP A 204 -4.14 -4.89 15.96
N VAL A 205 -4.62 -5.60 14.94
CA VAL A 205 -4.82 -5.05 13.59
C VAL A 205 -6.30 -4.76 13.37
N ARG A 206 -6.62 -3.53 12.98
CA ARG A 206 -8.00 -3.04 12.86
C ARG A 206 -8.25 -2.42 11.49
N PHE A 207 -9.51 -2.46 11.05
CA PHE A 207 -9.97 -1.68 9.91
C PHE A 207 -10.73 -0.47 10.43
N LEU A 208 -10.51 0.70 9.82
CA LEU A 208 -11.30 1.91 10.06
C LEU A 208 -11.54 2.61 8.73
N SER A 209 -12.80 2.89 8.42
CA SER A 209 -13.16 3.68 7.25
C SER A 209 -12.75 5.14 7.42
N PHE A 210 -12.32 5.81 6.35
CA PHE A 210 -12.12 7.25 6.38
C PHE A 210 -13.41 8.04 6.69
N TYR A 211 -14.59 7.52 6.33
CA TYR A 211 -15.87 8.13 6.72
C TYR A 211 -16.12 8.16 8.23
N ASP A 212 -15.54 7.22 8.98
CA ASP A 212 -15.76 7.07 10.42
C ASP A 212 -14.56 7.57 11.22
N MET A 213 -13.50 8.04 10.55
CA MET A 213 -12.26 8.42 11.18
C MET A 213 -12.42 9.74 11.94
N VAL A 214 -11.98 9.73 13.20
CA VAL A 214 -11.92 10.91 14.06
C VAL A 214 -10.49 11.05 14.54
N ILE A 215 -9.97 12.28 14.52
CA ILE A 215 -8.64 12.63 15.00
C ILE A 215 -8.77 13.69 16.10
N ASP A 216 -8.03 13.50 17.18
CA ASP A 216 -7.85 14.47 18.25
C ASP A 216 -6.35 14.74 18.47
N ASP A 217 -6.02 15.49 19.53
CA ASP A 217 -4.64 15.87 19.84
C ASP A 217 -3.72 14.68 20.17
N GLU A 218 -4.27 13.49 20.43
CA GLU A 218 -3.52 12.27 20.75
C GLU A 218 -3.39 11.31 19.55
N GLY A 219 -4.25 11.42 18.54
CA GLY A 219 -4.22 10.56 17.36
C GLY A 219 -5.58 10.26 16.76
N ILE A 220 -5.62 9.21 15.93
CA ILE A 220 -6.86 8.62 15.43
C ILE A 220 -7.55 7.90 16.60
N LEU A 221 -8.69 8.42 17.02
CA LEU A 221 -9.51 7.84 18.09
C LEU A 221 -10.26 6.60 17.59
N LEU A 222 -10.14 5.50 18.34
CA LEU A 222 -10.76 4.21 18.03
C LEU A 222 -12.06 4.01 18.84
N PRO A 223 -12.97 3.13 18.39
CA PRO A 223 -14.26 2.92 19.06
C PRO A 223 -14.19 2.45 20.52
N ASP A 224 -13.07 1.86 20.94
CA ASP A 224 -12.84 1.45 22.33
C ASP A 224 -12.20 2.54 23.20
N GLY A 225 -12.01 3.75 22.65
CA GLY A 225 -11.40 4.89 23.32
C GLY A 225 -9.87 4.88 23.33
N SER A 226 -9.23 3.91 22.68
CA SER A 226 -7.77 3.94 22.43
C SER A 226 -7.44 4.71 21.16
N HIS A 227 -6.15 4.95 20.90
CA HIS A 227 -5.68 5.61 19.69
C HIS A 227 -4.89 4.67 18.80
N ALA A 228 -4.96 4.89 17.49
CA ALA A 228 -4.12 4.17 16.55
C ALA A 228 -2.65 4.50 16.80
N SER A 229 -1.80 3.49 16.84
CA SER A 229 -0.35 3.70 16.94
C SER A 229 0.34 3.63 15.58
N ASN A 230 -0.34 3.10 14.56
CA ASN A 230 0.13 2.97 13.19
C ASN A 230 -1.04 3.09 12.23
N LEU A 231 -0.80 3.66 11.04
CA LEU A 231 -1.75 3.66 9.94
C LEU A 231 -1.13 3.12 8.65
N TYR A 232 -1.81 2.16 8.02
CA TYR A 232 -1.78 1.98 6.57
C TYR A 232 -2.98 2.70 5.96
N ARG A 233 -2.74 3.53 4.94
CA ARG A 233 -3.80 4.19 4.18
C ARG A 233 -3.78 3.79 2.72
N LEU A 234 -4.97 3.72 2.14
CA LEU A 234 -5.17 3.76 0.70
C LEU A 234 -5.98 5.01 0.37
N HIS A 235 -5.30 6.15 0.39
CA HIS A 235 -5.80 7.47 0.02
C HIS A 235 -4.58 8.39 -0.23
N PRO A 236 -4.41 9.00 -1.41
CA PRO A 236 -3.18 9.72 -1.78
C PRO A 236 -2.79 10.83 -0.81
N MET A 237 -1.48 11.01 -0.57
CA MET A 237 -0.95 12.04 0.33
C MET A 237 -1.31 13.45 -0.12
N GLU A 238 -1.27 13.68 -1.42
CA GLU A 238 -1.60 14.97 -2.04
C GLU A 238 -3.06 15.37 -1.82
N LEU A 239 -3.95 14.38 -1.66
CA LEU A 239 -5.35 14.65 -1.31
C LEU A 239 -5.49 14.77 0.21
N LEU A 240 -4.87 13.85 0.95
CA LEU A 240 -4.95 13.79 2.42
C LEU A 240 -4.52 15.11 3.05
N ILE A 241 -3.41 15.71 2.60
CA ILE A 241 -2.87 16.95 3.20
C ILE A 241 -3.86 18.12 3.13
N ASP A 242 -4.73 18.13 2.12
CA ASP A 242 -5.72 19.19 1.90
C ASP A 242 -7.10 18.89 2.52
N GLU A 243 -7.27 17.72 3.16
CA GLU A 243 -8.52 17.35 3.82
C GLU A 243 -8.82 18.24 5.03
N THR A 244 -10.08 18.68 5.14
CA THR A 244 -10.54 19.54 6.23
C THR A 244 -11.86 19.05 6.83
N THR A 245 -12.11 19.36 8.11
CA THR A 245 -13.43 19.12 8.72
C THR A 245 -14.48 20.06 8.11
N ALA A 246 -15.76 19.76 8.34
CA ALA A 246 -16.86 20.67 7.96
C ALA A 246 -16.75 22.06 8.63
N THR A 247 -16.01 22.16 9.74
CA THR A 247 -15.70 23.40 10.47
C THR A 247 -14.38 24.05 10.03
N GLY A 248 -13.65 23.44 9.09
CA GLY A 248 -12.43 23.97 8.48
C GLY A 248 -11.13 23.62 9.21
N GLU A 249 -11.13 22.65 10.12
CA GLU A 249 -9.90 22.18 10.78
C GLU A 249 -9.07 21.34 9.79
N PRO A 250 -7.73 21.46 9.76
CA PRO A 250 -6.87 20.83 8.76
C PRO A 250 -6.57 19.37 9.12
N LEU A 251 -7.49 18.45 8.81
CA LEU A 251 -7.36 17.03 9.11
C LEU A 251 -6.07 16.43 8.56
N GLY A 252 -5.68 16.81 7.34
CA GLY A 252 -4.45 16.34 6.70
C GLY A 252 -3.18 16.70 7.47
N GLU A 253 -3.07 17.95 7.91
CA GLU A 253 -1.93 18.41 8.71
C GLU A 253 -1.91 17.75 10.09
N MET A 254 -3.07 17.68 10.77
CA MET A 254 -3.20 16.98 12.05
C MET A 254 -2.74 15.52 11.91
N PHE A 255 -3.11 14.87 10.81
CA PHE A 255 -2.69 13.51 10.51
C PHE A 255 -1.16 13.39 10.45
N LEU A 256 -0.51 14.26 9.69
CA LEU A 256 0.94 14.17 9.49
C LEU A 256 1.75 14.68 10.69
N ASP A 257 1.21 15.59 11.49
CA ASP A 257 1.83 16.00 12.74
C ASP A 257 1.94 14.83 13.73
N LEU A 258 0.94 13.94 13.74
CA LEU A 258 0.85 12.82 14.68
C LEU A 258 1.47 11.52 14.15
N TYR A 259 1.50 11.31 12.83
CA TYR A 259 1.87 10.02 12.22
C TYR A 259 3.06 10.05 11.24
N ASN A 260 3.74 11.19 11.02
CA ASN A 260 4.90 11.29 10.10
C ASN A 260 6.30 11.19 10.73
#